data_AF-A0A7Y9F3U3-F1
#
_entry.id   AF-A0A7Y9F3U3-F1
#
_cell.length_a   1.000
_cell.length_b   1.000
_cell.length_c   1.000
_cell.angle_alpha   90.00
_cell.angle_beta   90.00
_cell.angle_gamma   90.00
#
_symmetry.space_group_name_H-M   'P 1'
#
loop_
_entity.id
_entity.type
_entity.pdbx_description
1 polymer ?
#
loop_
_entity_poly.entity_id
_entity_poly.type
_entity_poly.pdbx_seq_one_letter_code
_entity_poly.pdbx_strand_id
1 'polypeptide(L)'
;MPEVLVPAARVERWIHNFEARHGDTTLTVVEGALTGLAADGSSFTARLPLATAYDAAPDAAGLARAAETAAPDDWGVLLVRKGGFAVARMSGTTMGESKTGQRHVQGRTKAGGQSQQRFARRRDNQARQAYEAAADHAARILEGLRGPLVVGGDRGAVDEVFADRRLAGLSPVDPWLALPDPRRSVLEQGVADALSVRVDVHNA
;
A
#
# COMPACT_ATOMS: atom_id res chain seq x y z
N MET A 1 -8.27 13.34 -8.36
CA MET A 1 -7.34 14.14 -7.54
C MET A 1 -6.04 13.35 -7.47
N PRO A 2 -4.87 13.97 -7.71
CA PRO A 2 -3.60 13.30 -7.43
C PRO A 2 -3.52 12.92 -5.95
N GLU A 3 -3.16 11.67 -5.68
CA GLU A 3 -2.86 11.17 -4.34
C GLU A 3 -1.34 11.24 -4.11
N VAL A 4 -0.94 11.71 -2.93
CA VAL A 4 0.46 11.76 -2.50
C VAL A 4 0.59 11.09 -1.14
N LEU A 5 1.66 10.30 -0.97
CA LEU A 5 2.03 9.73 0.31
C LEU A 5 3.01 10.65 1.03
N VAL A 6 2.63 11.10 2.23
CA VAL A 6 3.41 12.02 3.05
C VAL A 6 3.86 11.30 4.32
N PRO A 7 5.17 11.05 4.51
CA PRO A 7 5.67 10.50 5.76
C PRO A 7 5.26 11.36 6.95
N ALA A 8 4.96 10.76 8.10
CA ALA A 8 4.48 11.46 9.29
C ALA A 8 5.32 12.70 9.66
N ALA A 9 6.65 12.55 9.67
CA ALA A 9 7.61 13.62 9.95
C ALA A 9 7.60 14.80 8.94
N ARG A 10 6.88 14.67 7.81
CA ARG A 10 6.75 15.71 6.78
C ARG A 10 5.35 16.31 6.72
N VAL A 11 4.37 15.80 7.48
CA VAL A 11 2.97 16.22 7.43
C VAL A 11 2.83 17.71 7.73
N GLU A 12 3.39 18.19 8.83
CA GLU A 12 3.32 19.61 9.21
C GLU A 12 3.89 20.52 8.13
N ARG A 13 5.08 20.18 7.64
CA ARG A 13 5.73 20.94 6.57
C ARG A 13 4.92 20.90 5.27
N TRP A 14 4.31 19.77 4.94
CA TRP A 14 3.50 19.63 3.74
C TRP A 14 2.28 20.56 3.79
N ILE A 15 1.57 20.59 4.93
CA ILE A 15 0.40 21.47 5.13
C ILE A 15 0.82 22.95 5.10
N HIS A 16 1.94 23.30 5.75
CA HIS A 16 2.47 24.67 5.69
C HIS A 16 2.83 25.10 4.26
N ASN A 17 3.44 24.20 3.48
CA ASN A 17 3.76 24.50 2.08
C ASN A 17 2.51 24.66 1.21
N PHE A 18 1.45 23.90 1.51
CA PHE A 18 0.16 24.04 0.83
C PHE A 18 -0.43 25.43 1.09
N GLU A 19 -0.51 25.85 2.35
CA GLU A 19 -0.99 27.19 2.74
C GLU A 19 -0.12 28.30 2.13
N ALA A 20 1.22 28.18 2.19
CA ALA A 20 2.12 29.18 1.61
C ALA A 20 1.95 29.33 0.09
N ARG A 21 1.47 28.29 -0.60
CA ARG A 21 1.28 28.29 -2.06
C ARG A 21 -0.12 28.76 -2.46
N HIS A 22 -1.14 28.44 -1.66
CA HIS A 22 -2.55 28.60 -2.01
C HIS A 22 -3.28 29.68 -1.19
N GLY A 23 -2.59 30.27 -0.21
CA GLY A 23 -3.10 31.29 0.71
C GLY A 23 -3.73 30.70 1.96
N ASP A 24 -4.34 31.58 2.77
CA ASP A 24 -5.00 31.24 4.03
C ASP A 24 -5.86 29.99 3.87
N THR A 25 -5.61 28.99 4.72
CA THR A 25 -6.24 27.67 4.61
C THR A 25 -7.04 27.35 5.86
N THR A 26 -8.34 27.11 5.69
CA THR A 26 -9.20 26.63 6.78
C THR A 26 -9.06 25.13 6.92
N LEU A 27 -8.68 24.66 8.11
CA LEU A 27 -8.60 23.25 8.45
C LEU A 27 -9.84 22.78 9.19
N THR A 28 -10.36 21.61 8.82
CA THR A 28 -11.50 20.95 9.46
C THR A 28 -11.28 19.44 9.50
N VAL A 29 -12.01 18.73 10.37
CA VAL A 29 -12.03 17.26 10.38
C VAL A 29 -13.36 16.79 9.84
N VAL A 30 -13.32 15.99 8.78
CA VAL A 30 -14.50 15.45 8.10
C VAL A 30 -14.29 13.96 7.92
N GLU A 31 -15.22 13.15 8.43
CA GLU A 31 -15.21 11.68 8.27
C GLU A 31 -13.88 11.02 8.66
N GLY A 32 -13.25 11.48 9.74
CA GLY A 32 -11.98 10.93 10.22
C GLY A 32 -10.76 11.32 9.38
N ALA A 33 -10.85 12.36 8.55
CA ALA A 33 -9.74 12.92 7.79
C ALA A 33 -9.57 14.40 8.08
N LEU A 34 -8.33 14.89 8.05
CA LEU A 34 -8.06 16.33 8.09
C LEU A 34 -8.26 16.90 6.68
N THR A 35 -9.15 17.86 6.54
CA THR A 35 -9.42 18.56 5.27
C THR A 35 -8.96 20.00 5.35
N GLY A 36 -8.36 20.49 4.27
CA GLY A 36 -7.99 21.90 4.12
C GLY A 36 -8.68 22.52 2.90
N LEU A 37 -9.19 23.74 3.06
CA LEU A 37 -9.70 24.57 1.96
C LEU A 37 -8.98 25.92 1.98
N ALA A 38 -8.23 26.20 0.91
CA ALA A 38 -7.47 27.43 0.74
C ALA A 38 -8.32 28.55 0.13
N ALA A 39 -7.87 29.79 0.32
CA ALA A 39 -8.50 30.99 -0.21
C ALA A 39 -8.61 31.00 -1.75
N ASP A 40 -7.67 30.37 -2.46
CA ASP A 40 -7.70 30.23 -3.92
C ASP A 40 -8.65 29.13 -4.43
N GLY A 41 -9.32 28.39 -3.53
CA GLY A 41 -10.23 27.29 -3.86
C GLY A 41 -9.55 25.92 -3.94
N SER A 42 -8.23 25.84 -3.79
CA SER A 42 -7.51 24.57 -3.68
C SER A 42 -7.88 23.85 -2.39
N SER A 43 -7.89 22.52 -2.41
CA SER A 43 -8.24 21.73 -1.23
C SER A 43 -7.40 20.46 -1.11
N PHE A 44 -7.36 19.91 0.10
CA PHE A 44 -6.80 18.58 0.33
C PHE A 44 -7.62 17.79 1.33
N THR A 45 -7.48 16.46 1.28
CA THR A 45 -7.97 15.52 2.29
C THR A 45 -6.83 14.61 2.72
N ALA A 46 -6.43 14.67 3.98
CA ALA A 46 -5.34 13.90 4.56
C ALA A 46 -5.89 12.81 5.51
N ARG A 47 -5.58 11.55 5.20
CA ARG A 47 -6.00 10.36 5.94
C ARG A 47 -4.81 9.68 6.61
N LEU A 48 -5.01 9.28 7.86
CA LEU A 48 -4.03 8.47 8.58
C LEU A 48 -3.79 7.12 7.89
N PRO A 49 -2.60 6.52 8.08
CA PRO A 49 -2.30 5.21 7.53
C PRO A 49 -3.20 4.11 8.10
N LEU A 50 -3.22 2.96 7.41
CA LEU A 50 -3.86 1.72 7.84
C LEU A 50 -5.37 1.86 8.13
N ALA A 51 -6.05 2.74 7.38
CA ALA A 51 -7.48 3.04 7.51
C ALA A 51 -7.89 3.52 8.92
N THR A 52 -6.98 4.17 9.63
CA THR A 52 -7.25 4.76 10.94
C THR A 52 -8.00 6.08 10.79
N ALA A 53 -9.01 6.34 11.63
CA ALA A 53 -9.70 7.63 11.67
C ALA A 53 -8.90 8.66 12.49
N TYR A 54 -8.80 9.88 11.98
CA TYR A 54 -8.29 11.03 12.72
C TYR A 54 -9.43 11.69 13.50
N ASP A 55 -9.38 11.61 14.83
CA ASP A 55 -10.39 12.13 15.75
C ASP A 55 -9.74 13.04 16.80
N ALA A 56 -9.18 14.16 16.33
CA ALA A 56 -8.56 15.17 17.16
C ALA A 56 -8.81 16.57 16.58
N ALA A 57 -8.25 17.61 17.20
CA ALA A 57 -8.37 18.97 16.71
C ALA A 57 -7.88 19.09 15.25
N PRO A 58 -8.49 19.95 14.42
CA PRO A 58 -8.15 20.10 13.01
C PRO A 58 -6.83 20.88 12.83
N ASP A 59 -5.72 20.29 13.25
CA ASP A 59 -4.40 20.91 13.19
C ASP A 59 -3.34 19.94 12.64
N ALA A 60 -2.31 20.51 12.02
CA ALA A 60 -1.27 19.76 11.33
C ALA A 60 -0.40 18.92 12.29
N ALA A 61 -0.12 19.43 13.49
CA ALA A 61 0.73 18.77 14.48
C ALA A 61 0.02 17.58 15.15
N GLY A 62 -1.29 17.68 15.34
CA GLY A 62 -2.16 16.59 15.78
C GLY A 62 -2.16 15.45 14.77
N LEU A 63 -2.34 15.75 13.49
CA LEU A 63 -2.30 14.75 12.43
C LEU A 63 -0.91 14.08 12.33
N ALA A 64 0.17 14.86 12.41
CA ALA A 64 1.54 14.33 12.37
C ALA A 64 1.80 13.35 13.53
N ARG A 65 1.49 13.73 14.78
CA ARG A 65 1.64 12.88 15.97
C ARG A 65 0.78 11.61 15.89
N ALA A 66 -0.46 11.74 15.40
CA ALA A 66 -1.33 10.60 15.20
C ALA A 66 -0.74 9.62 14.15
N ALA A 67 -0.17 10.14 13.06
CA ALA A 67 0.49 9.31 12.04
C ALA A 67 1.75 8.61 12.57
N GLU A 68 2.55 9.26 13.43
CA GLU A 68 3.74 8.65 14.05
C GLU A 68 3.41 7.45 14.93
N THR A 69 2.23 7.45 15.53
CA THR A 69 1.77 6.42 16.49
C THR A 69 0.72 5.48 15.89
N ALA A 70 0.40 5.62 14.61
CA ALA A 70 -0.67 4.87 13.95
C ALA A 70 -0.33 3.39 13.68
N ALA A 71 0.95 3.00 13.74
CA ALA A 71 1.37 1.64 13.43
C ALA A 71 0.96 0.66 14.56
N PRO A 72 0.09 -0.34 14.30
CA PRO A 72 -0.32 -1.32 15.31
C PRO A 72 0.81 -2.28 15.68
N ASP A 73 0.68 -2.95 16.82
CA ASP A 73 1.63 -3.99 17.25
C ASP A 73 1.60 -5.29 16.42
N ASP A 74 0.61 -5.45 15.54
CA ASP A 74 0.49 -6.62 14.67
C ASP A 74 -0.25 -6.25 13.38
N TRP A 75 0.47 -6.12 12.28
CA TRP A 75 -0.09 -5.82 10.95
C TRP A 75 0.75 -6.48 9.86
N GLY A 76 0.25 -6.51 8.62
CA GLY A 76 0.88 -7.25 7.54
C GLY A 76 1.04 -6.43 6.26
N VAL A 77 2.00 -6.84 5.43
CA VAL A 77 2.13 -6.38 4.04
C VAL A 77 2.24 -7.58 3.12
N LEU A 78 1.48 -7.60 2.03
CA LEU A 78 1.56 -8.60 0.96
C LEU A 78 1.57 -7.93 -0.43
N LEU A 79 2.71 -8.02 -1.12
CA LEU A 79 2.92 -7.50 -2.45
C LEU A 79 3.01 -8.64 -3.44
N VAL A 80 2.19 -8.66 -4.48
CA VAL A 80 2.18 -9.74 -5.48
C VAL A 80 2.21 -9.16 -6.88
N ARG A 81 3.13 -9.67 -7.70
CA ARG A 81 3.16 -9.42 -9.15
C ARG A 81 3.36 -10.74 -9.88
N LYS A 82 3.13 -10.72 -11.19
CA LYS A 82 3.22 -11.92 -12.05
C LYS A 82 4.52 -12.73 -11.86
N GLY A 83 5.65 -12.07 -11.62
CA GLY A 83 6.97 -12.71 -11.48
C GLY A 83 7.54 -12.75 -10.06
N GLY A 84 6.82 -12.30 -9.05
CA GLY A 84 7.37 -12.29 -7.69
C GLY A 84 6.41 -11.79 -6.64
N PHE A 85 6.78 -12.01 -5.39
CA PHE A 85 6.03 -11.58 -4.23
C PHE A 85 6.96 -11.07 -3.12
N ALA A 86 6.39 -10.28 -2.21
CA ALA A 86 6.98 -9.98 -0.92
C ALA A 86 5.90 -10.03 0.15
N VAL A 87 6.23 -10.55 1.32
CA VAL A 87 5.33 -10.60 2.47
C VAL A 87 6.12 -10.30 3.74
N ALA A 88 5.49 -9.59 4.67
CA ALA A 88 6.03 -9.33 6.00
C ALA A 88 4.91 -9.27 7.04
N ARG A 89 5.23 -9.74 8.24
CA ARG A 89 4.49 -9.42 9.46
C ARG A 89 5.24 -8.34 10.23
N MET A 90 4.51 -7.36 10.72
CA MET A 90 5.03 -6.13 11.29
C MET A 90 4.54 -5.94 12.73
N SER A 91 5.37 -5.33 13.56
CA SER A 91 5.04 -4.87 14.91
C SER A 91 5.48 -3.42 15.05
N GLY A 92 4.53 -2.49 15.07
CA GLY A 92 4.81 -1.07 14.88
C GLY A 92 5.56 -0.84 13.58
N THR A 93 6.72 -0.20 13.65
CA THR A 93 7.62 0.03 12.50
C THR A 93 8.62 -1.11 12.27
N THR A 94 8.65 -2.13 13.14
CA THR A 94 9.63 -3.21 13.09
C THR A 94 9.14 -4.34 12.21
N MET A 95 9.95 -4.72 11.22
CA MET A 95 9.68 -5.87 10.36
C MET A 95 10.14 -7.15 11.05
N GLY A 96 9.17 -8.03 11.35
CA GLY A 96 9.42 -9.36 11.87
C GLY A 96 9.72 -10.35 10.75
N GLU A 97 9.02 -11.47 10.77
CA GLU A 97 9.19 -12.47 9.72
C GLU A 97 8.78 -11.90 8.35
N SER A 98 9.64 -12.09 7.36
CA SER A 98 9.40 -11.63 5.99
C SER A 98 10.01 -12.55 4.95
N LYS A 99 9.43 -12.54 3.75
CA LYS A 99 9.93 -13.28 2.60
C LYS A 99 9.73 -12.48 1.33
N THR A 100 10.78 -12.38 0.53
CA THR A 100 10.69 -11.96 -0.87
C THR A 100 11.00 -13.16 -1.77
N GLY A 101 10.24 -13.35 -2.83
CA GLY A 101 10.45 -14.40 -3.82
C GLY A 101 10.31 -13.86 -5.22
N GLN A 102 11.14 -14.35 -6.12
CA GLN A 102 11.09 -14.03 -7.55
C GLN A 102 11.09 -15.35 -8.32
N ARG A 103 10.26 -15.44 -9.34
CA ARG A 103 10.22 -16.56 -10.28
C ARG A 103 10.26 -16.00 -11.70
N HIS A 104 11.06 -16.63 -12.55
CA HIS A 104 11.14 -16.20 -13.93
C HIS A 104 9.83 -16.50 -14.64
N VAL A 105 9.09 -15.44 -14.98
CA VAL A 105 7.97 -15.52 -15.91
C VAL A 105 8.39 -14.87 -17.21
N GLN A 106 8.41 -15.67 -18.28
CA GLN A 106 8.84 -15.18 -19.58
C GLN A 106 7.96 -14.00 -20.03
N GLY A 107 8.56 -12.95 -20.59
CA GLY A 107 7.83 -11.80 -21.13
C GLY A 107 6.96 -12.16 -22.35
N ARG A 108 6.09 -11.23 -22.76
CA ARG A 108 5.31 -11.39 -24.01
C ARG A 108 6.24 -11.25 -25.22
N THR A 109 6.24 -12.24 -26.13
CA THR A 109 6.98 -12.17 -27.39
C THR A 109 6.19 -11.37 -28.43
N LYS A 110 6.89 -10.53 -29.22
CA LYS A 110 6.28 -9.74 -30.31
C LYS A 110 6.00 -10.56 -31.59
N ALA A 111 6.57 -11.76 -31.72
CA ALA A 111 6.36 -12.64 -32.87
C ALA A 111 5.03 -13.41 -32.76
N GLY A 112 4.23 -13.39 -33.84
CA GLY A 112 2.98 -14.16 -33.98
C GLY A 112 3.22 -15.56 -34.57
N GLY A 113 2.24 -16.46 -34.40
CA GLY A 113 2.23 -17.80 -35.01
C GLY A 113 1.92 -18.94 -34.04
N GLN A 114 1.95 -20.18 -34.53
CA GLN A 114 1.65 -21.43 -33.77
C GLN A 114 2.48 -21.60 -32.49
N SER A 115 3.70 -21.04 -32.42
CA SER A 115 4.53 -21.04 -31.21
C SER A 115 4.00 -20.12 -30.10
N GLN A 116 3.19 -19.10 -30.44
CA GLN A 116 2.69 -18.09 -29.50
C GLN A 116 1.75 -18.70 -28.44
N GLN A 117 0.87 -19.64 -28.82
CA GLN A 117 -0.04 -20.31 -27.89
C GLN A 117 0.72 -21.14 -26.85
N ARG A 118 1.79 -21.83 -27.25
CA ARG A 118 2.64 -22.62 -26.33
C ARG A 118 3.38 -21.71 -25.34
N PHE A 119 3.90 -20.57 -25.80
CA PHE A 119 4.53 -19.60 -24.91
C PHE A 119 3.52 -18.94 -23.96
N ALA A 120 2.30 -18.67 -24.41
CA ALA A 120 1.24 -18.17 -23.53
C ALA A 120 0.94 -19.15 -22.40
N ARG A 121 0.64 -20.42 -22.72
CA ARG A 121 0.39 -21.46 -21.71
C ARG A 121 1.56 -21.64 -20.74
N ARG A 122 2.80 -21.62 -21.23
CA ARG A 122 3.99 -21.74 -20.37
C ARG A 122 4.09 -20.57 -19.39
N ARG A 123 3.84 -19.33 -19.83
CA ARG A 123 3.83 -18.16 -18.94
C ARG A 123 2.74 -18.24 -17.89
N ASP A 124 1.56 -18.71 -18.28
CA ASP A 124 0.42 -18.77 -17.36
C ASP A 124 0.67 -19.84 -16.29
N ASN A 125 1.25 -20.99 -16.66
CA ASN A 125 1.70 -22.00 -15.71
C ASN A 125 2.83 -21.49 -14.79
N GLN A 126 3.78 -20.71 -15.32
CA GLN A 126 4.84 -20.10 -14.51
C GLN A 126 4.30 -19.07 -13.51
N ALA A 127 3.35 -18.24 -13.93
CA ALA A 127 2.69 -17.27 -13.07
C ALA A 127 1.91 -17.98 -11.95
N ARG A 128 1.16 -19.05 -12.27
CA ARG A 128 0.44 -19.83 -11.27
C ARG A 128 1.36 -20.40 -10.19
N GLN A 129 2.51 -20.97 -10.57
CA GLN A 129 3.51 -21.43 -9.60
C GLN A 129 4.09 -20.31 -8.73
N ALA A 130 4.16 -19.08 -9.26
CA ALA A 130 4.55 -17.91 -8.47
C ALA A 130 3.47 -17.54 -7.45
N TYR A 131 2.20 -17.60 -7.84
CA TYR A 131 1.06 -17.32 -6.97
C TYR A 131 0.89 -18.38 -5.88
N GLU A 132 1.02 -19.66 -6.21
CA GLU A 132 1.02 -20.76 -5.22
C GLU A 132 2.12 -20.56 -4.18
N ALA A 133 3.34 -20.22 -4.61
CA ALA A 133 4.44 -19.94 -3.68
C ALA A 133 4.18 -18.68 -2.82
N ALA A 134 3.58 -17.64 -3.39
CA ALA A 134 3.18 -16.45 -2.65
C ALA A 134 2.12 -16.79 -1.59
N ALA A 135 1.11 -17.59 -1.95
CA ALA A 135 0.06 -18.05 -1.06
C ALA A 135 0.62 -18.90 0.09
N ASP A 136 1.54 -19.82 -0.17
CA ASP A 136 2.19 -20.63 0.87
C ASP A 136 2.96 -19.78 1.87
N HIS A 137 3.74 -18.80 1.38
CA HIS A 137 4.48 -17.90 2.25
C HIS A 137 3.55 -16.94 3.02
N ALA A 138 2.50 -16.43 2.37
CA ALA A 138 1.52 -15.58 3.02
C ALA A 138 0.77 -16.34 4.12
N ALA A 139 0.31 -17.56 3.86
CA ALA A 139 -0.46 -18.36 4.82
C ALA A 139 0.37 -18.67 6.08
N ARG A 140 1.67 -18.90 5.90
CA ARG A 140 2.60 -19.18 7.00
C ARG A 140 3.01 -17.93 7.78
N ILE A 141 3.33 -16.84 7.10
CA ILE A 141 3.86 -15.61 7.76
C ILE A 141 2.74 -14.80 8.39
N LEU A 142 1.57 -14.75 7.76
CA LEU A 142 0.39 -14.00 8.22
C LEU A 142 -0.57 -14.89 9.04
N GLU A 143 -0.13 -16.08 9.47
CA GLU A 143 -0.93 -16.95 10.32
C GLU A 143 -1.33 -16.23 11.61
N GLY A 144 -2.63 -16.17 11.88
CA GLY A 144 -3.18 -15.49 13.06
C GLY A 144 -2.88 -13.99 13.10
N LEU A 145 -2.74 -13.33 11.95
CA LEU A 145 -2.67 -11.87 11.87
C LEU A 145 -3.92 -11.24 12.49
N ARG A 146 -3.75 -10.33 13.44
CA ARG A 146 -4.87 -9.70 14.16
C ARG A 146 -5.24 -8.31 13.64
N GLY A 147 -4.27 -7.59 13.08
CA GLY A 147 -4.48 -6.23 12.59
C GLY A 147 -4.56 -6.16 11.06
N PRO A 148 -4.45 -4.92 10.52
CA PRO A 148 -4.68 -4.67 9.10
C PRO A 148 -3.63 -5.34 8.22
N LEU A 149 -4.06 -5.73 7.01
CA LEU A 149 -3.17 -6.21 5.95
C LEU A 149 -3.16 -5.20 4.82
N VAL A 150 -1.99 -4.63 4.51
CA VAL A 150 -1.82 -3.81 3.31
C VAL A 150 -1.41 -4.70 2.16
N VAL A 151 -2.07 -4.54 1.02
CA VAL A 151 -1.78 -5.33 -0.19
C VAL A 151 -1.39 -4.44 -1.36
N GLY A 152 -0.65 -4.99 -2.31
CA GLY A 152 -0.23 -4.23 -3.48
C GLY A 152 0.30 -5.07 -4.62
N GLY A 153 0.58 -4.39 -5.73
CA GLY A 153 1.05 -4.99 -6.98
C GLY A 153 -0.07 -5.19 -8.00
N ASP A 154 -0.08 -6.35 -8.66
CA ASP A 154 -1.03 -6.69 -9.73
C ASP A 154 -2.33 -7.25 -9.14
N ARG A 155 -3.46 -6.61 -9.43
CA ARG A 155 -4.78 -6.98 -8.88
C ARG A 155 -5.12 -8.44 -9.15
N GLY A 156 -4.98 -8.89 -10.41
CA GLY A 156 -5.26 -10.28 -10.77
C GLY A 156 -4.32 -11.28 -10.09
N ALA A 157 -3.04 -10.94 -9.93
CA ALA A 157 -2.10 -11.78 -9.19
C ALA A 157 -2.45 -11.91 -7.70
N VAL A 158 -2.89 -10.82 -7.08
CA VAL A 158 -3.36 -10.84 -5.69
C VAL A 158 -4.65 -11.65 -5.57
N ASP A 159 -5.62 -11.48 -6.48
CA ASP A 159 -6.87 -12.24 -6.48
C ASP A 159 -6.60 -13.76 -6.56
N GLU A 160 -5.66 -14.18 -7.41
CA GLU A 160 -5.22 -15.59 -7.51
C GLU A 160 -4.57 -16.10 -6.21
N VAL A 161 -3.83 -15.26 -5.49
CA VAL A 161 -3.27 -15.61 -4.18
C VAL A 161 -4.38 -15.75 -3.13
N PHE A 162 -5.31 -14.79 -3.07
CA PHE A 162 -6.43 -14.79 -2.13
C PHE A 162 -7.49 -15.87 -2.42
N ALA A 163 -7.44 -16.53 -3.58
CA ALA A 163 -8.23 -17.73 -3.85
C ALA A 163 -7.84 -18.92 -2.94
N ASP A 164 -6.68 -18.88 -2.29
CA ASP A 164 -6.30 -19.87 -1.28
C ASP A 164 -7.12 -19.73 0.00
N ARG A 165 -7.82 -20.81 0.39
CA ARG A 165 -8.72 -20.85 1.55
C ARG A 165 -8.03 -20.52 2.87
N ARG A 166 -6.72 -20.73 3.00
CA ARG A 166 -5.95 -20.38 4.21
C ARG A 166 -5.88 -18.87 4.44
N LEU A 167 -6.07 -18.07 3.39
CA LEU A 167 -6.01 -16.61 3.42
C LEU A 167 -7.40 -15.95 3.54
N ALA A 168 -8.49 -16.72 3.54
CA ALA A 168 -9.85 -16.20 3.50
C ALA A 168 -10.22 -15.32 4.72
N GLY A 169 -9.52 -15.46 5.84
CA GLY A 169 -9.72 -14.63 7.03
C GLY A 169 -8.96 -13.31 7.02
N LEU A 170 -8.09 -13.07 6.04
CA LEU A 170 -7.33 -11.83 5.93
C LEU A 170 -8.15 -10.80 5.16
N SER A 171 -8.35 -9.62 5.75
CA SER A 171 -9.03 -8.50 5.10
C SER A 171 -8.02 -7.42 4.73
N PRO A 172 -7.76 -7.19 3.43
CA PRO A 172 -6.94 -6.08 3.00
C PRO A 172 -7.54 -4.72 3.39
N VAL A 173 -6.68 -3.78 3.74
CA VAL A 173 -7.03 -2.36 3.90
C VAL A 173 -6.32 -1.53 2.84
N ASP A 174 -6.87 -0.35 2.56
CA ASP A 174 -6.18 0.64 1.75
C ASP A 174 -4.94 1.22 2.47
N PRO A 175 -3.95 1.74 1.72
CA PRO A 175 -3.91 1.87 0.27
C PRO A 175 -3.49 0.59 -0.46
N TRP A 176 -3.92 0.47 -1.72
CA TRP A 176 -3.31 -0.46 -2.65
C TRP A 176 -1.93 0.04 -3.11
N LEU A 177 -0.86 -0.67 -2.75
CA LEU A 177 0.49 -0.22 -3.07
C LEU A 177 0.86 -0.55 -4.53
N ALA A 178 0.98 0.47 -5.37
CA ALA A 178 1.45 0.35 -6.74
C ALA A 178 2.99 0.29 -6.78
N LEU A 179 3.55 -0.91 -6.61
CA LEU A 179 4.99 -1.10 -6.49
C LEU A 179 5.63 -1.83 -7.68
N PRO A 180 6.92 -1.58 -7.96
CA PRO A 180 7.69 -2.34 -8.95
C PRO A 180 7.90 -3.80 -8.48
N ASP A 181 8.71 -4.58 -9.20
CA ASP A 181 8.89 -5.99 -8.86
C ASP A 181 9.39 -6.19 -7.41
N PRO A 182 8.72 -7.05 -6.63
CA PRO A 182 8.90 -7.10 -5.17
C PRO A 182 10.24 -7.70 -4.77
N ARG A 183 11.21 -6.82 -4.52
CA ARG A 183 12.51 -7.12 -3.90
C ARG A 183 12.50 -6.61 -2.46
N ARG A 184 13.55 -6.89 -1.70
CA ARG A 184 13.68 -6.42 -0.31
C ARG A 184 13.48 -4.92 -0.15
N SER A 185 14.14 -4.12 -0.99
CA SER A 185 14.01 -2.65 -0.97
C SER A 185 12.59 -2.18 -1.30
N VAL A 186 11.87 -2.92 -2.15
CA VAL A 186 10.48 -2.61 -2.51
C VAL A 186 9.52 -2.92 -1.37
N LEU A 187 9.77 -4.00 -0.63
CA LEU A 187 9.02 -4.32 0.58
C LEU A 187 9.25 -3.25 1.67
N GLU A 188 10.49 -2.82 1.87
CA GLU A 188 10.83 -1.75 2.81
C GLU A 188 10.17 -0.43 2.43
N GLN A 189 10.19 -0.06 1.15
CA GLN A 189 9.47 1.11 0.65
C GLN A 189 7.96 0.96 0.84
N GLY A 190 7.39 -0.22 0.52
CA GLY A 190 5.97 -0.47 0.69
C GLY A 190 5.51 -0.37 2.14
N VAL A 191 6.34 -0.77 3.11
CA VAL A 191 6.08 -0.55 4.53
C VAL A 191 6.08 0.94 4.89
N ALA A 192 7.05 1.71 4.38
CA ALA A 192 7.09 3.16 4.60
C ALA A 192 5.86 3.87 3.97
N ASP A 193 5.45 3.43 2.78
CA ASP A 193 4.28 3.93 2.07
C ASP A 193 2.98 3.59 2.81
N ALA A 194 2.85 2.37 3.32
CA ALA A 194 1.71 1.92 4.13
C ALA A 194 1.53 2.74 5.42
N LEU A 195 2.63 3.24 5.99
CA LEU A 195 2.65 4.07 7.19
C LEU A 195 2.64 5.57 6.90
N SER A 196 2.54 5.98 5.64
CA SER A 196 2.46 7.40 5.27
C SER A 196 1.01 7.90 5.31
N VAL A 197 0.85 9.19 5.61
CA VAL A 197 -0.43 9.89 5.47
C VAL A 197 -0.77 9.96 3.99
N ARG A 198 -1.97 9.54 3.63
CA ARG A 198 -2.49 9.65 2.26
C ARG A 198 -3.14 11.01 2.10
N VAL A 199 -2.69 11.77 1.11
CA VAL A 199 -3.21 13.11 0.84
C VAL A 199 -3.73 13.20 -0.58
N ASP A 200 -5.05 13.36 -0.72
CA ASP A 200 -5.68 13.71 -1.98
C ASP A 200 -5.71 15.23 -2.10
N VAL A 201 -5.12 15.78 -3.16
CA VAL A 201 -5.04 17.24 -3.36
C VAL A 201 -5.73 17.66 -4.65
N HIS A 202 -6.41 18.80 -4.62
CA HIS A 202 -7.05 19.44 -5.76
C HIS A 202 -6.59 20.90 -5.82
N ASN A 203 -5.93 21.26 -6.91
CA ASN A 203 -5.57 22.66 -7.18
C ASN A 203 -6.65 23.26 -8.07
N ALA A 204 -7.14 24.43 -7.70
CA ALA A 204 -8.10 25.20 -8.50
C ALA A 204 -7.50 25.70 -9.82
#